data_AF-A0AAX1VXX1-F1
#
_entry.id   AF-A0AAX1VXX1-F1
#
_cell.length_a   1.000
_cell.length_b   1.000
_cell.length_c   1.000
_cell.angle_alpha   90.00
_cell.angle_beta   90.00
_cell.angle_gamma   90.00
#
_symmetry.space_group_name_H-M   'P 1'
#
loop_
_entity.id
_entity.type
_entity.pdbx_description
1 polymer ?
#
loop_
_entity_poly.entity_id
_entity_poly.type
_entity_poly.pdbx_seq_one_letter_code
_entity_poly.pdbx_strand_id
1 'polypeptide(L)'
;MFDNGMETTCGCVVGGAGLAGMGFLFNALKTGAMPRIAAKGLVVIDASDRPGAGVLGEYRITANSVGDVFIDCLRDPALREVFEPLENSAAYWRIKAQAQSAPQLSDAGLLMAEAAKLVLDHIVQRYGVKVWSGTTINEVVSDGDTFCLHVDGPYGKRRVRCRALVLNLGGRQDPQHLIDALAGQGLALPGNVSIQSADRLLRMNAVQLREVFGPALAGKGRITIVGGSHSAFSMLENLADALEFAGLQELTLIHRSRIRLFYESVEQAQAAGYLFDAQHDVCPVSGRVNRSGGLRYRALDVGREALCSGRVGKTGVRVQMFQTLGGRPGYHEPARLALADSAVIVQCSGYQPVLPTLKDAEGNFISLRETKGGLESDACGCPLTSRVVE
;
A
#
# COMPACT_ATOMS: atom_id res chain seq x y z
N MET A 1 15.81 -25.88 16.02
CA MET A 1 15.94 -24.49 16.49
C MET A 1 16.73 -24.52 17.79
N PHE A 2 17.72 -23.65 17.93
CA PHE A 2 18.47 -23.47 19.18
C PHE A 2 18.25 -22.03 19.63
N ASP A 3 17.90 -21.83 20.91
CA ASP A 3 17.68 -20.51 21.53
C ASP A 3 18.38 -20.50 22.89
N ASN A 4 19.37 -19.62 23.04
CA ASN A 4 20.11 -19.43 24.30
C ASN A 4 19.74 -18.09 24.99
N GLY A 5 18.58 -17.52 24.67
CA GLY A 5 18.03 -16.31 25.30
C GLY A 5 18.49 -14.99 24.67
N MET A 6 19.71 -14.94 24.10
CA MET A 6 20.21 -13.78 23.33
C MET A 6 20.25 -14.01 21.82
N GLU A 7 20.35 -15.28 21.38
CA GLU A 7 20.47 -15.65 19.97
C GLU A 7 19.60 -16.87 19.64
N THR A 8 18.82 -16.75 18.57
CA THR A 8 17.99 -17.83 18.02
C THR A 8 18.53 -18.24 16.64
N THR A 9 18.70 -19.55 16.41
CA THR A 9 19.06 -20.09 15.09
C THR A 9 17.91 -20.89 14.48
N CYS A 10 17.54 -20.54 13.24
CA CYS A 10 16.47 -21.19 12.49
C CYS A 10 16.80 -21.34 10.99
N GLY A 11 15.98 -22.07 10.25
CA GLY A 11 16.15 -22.24 8.81
C GLY A 11 15.68 -21.03 8.03
N CYS A 12 14.53 -20.48 8.42
CA CYS A 12 13.85 -19.41 7.70
C CYS A 12 13.25 -18.37 8.66
N VAL A 13 13.36 -17.10 8.29
CA VAL A 13 12.61 -16.00 8.89
C VAL A 13 11.70 -15.37 7.84
N VAL A 14 10.44 -15.12 8.23
CA VAL A 14 9.50 -14.27 7.50
C VAL A 14 9.27 -13.01 8.33
N GLY A 15 9.86 -11.89 7.90
CA GLY A 15 9.67 -10.58 8.50
C GLY A 15 8.50 -9.85 7.84
N GLY A 16 7.56 -9.37 8.64
CA GLY A 16 6.32 -8.77 8.19
C GLY A 16 5.28 -9.83 7.81
N ALA A 17 4.25 -9.93 8.61
CA ALA A 17 3.08 -10.79 8.45
C ALA A 17 1.81 -9.95 8.23
N GLY A 18 1.92 -8.83 7.52
CA GLY A 18 0.78 -8.21 6.84
C GLY A 18 0.32 -9.03 5.63
N LEU A 19 -0.56 -8.49 4.79
CA LEU A 19 -1.17 -9.22 3.67
C LEU A 19 -0.16 -9.91 2.73
N ALA A 20 0.96 -9.27 2.41
CA ALA A 20 1.99 -9.86 1.55
C ALA A 20 2.71 -11.03 2.23
N GLY A 21 3.07 -10.87 3.52
CA GLY A 21 3.67 -11.94 4.32
C GLY A 21 2.72 -13.11 4.53
N MET A 22 1.44 -12.83 4.82
CA MET A 22 0.42 -13.86 4.90
C MET A 22 0.20 -14.53 3.54
N GLY A 23 0.22 -13.79 2.43
CA GLY A 23 0.16 -14.34 1.08
C GLY A 23 1.27 -15.37 0.82
N PHE A 24 2.51 -15.11 1.26
CA PHE A 24 3.61 -16.07 1.20
C PHE A 24 3.31 -17.34 2.01
N LEU A 25 2.85 -17.20 3.26
CA LEU A 25 2.53 -18.34 4.13
C LEU A 25 1.34 -19.16 3.60
N PHE A 26 0.31 -18.48 3.07
CA PHE A 26 -0.86 -19.10 2.45
C PHE A 26 -0.43 -19.92 1.23
N ASN A 27 0.39 -19.34 0.36
CA ASN A 27 0.90 -20.04 -0.80
C ASN A 27 1.77 -21.25 -0.42
N ALA A 28 2.59 -21.13 0.63
CA ALA A 28 3.39 -22.24 1.14
C ALA A 28 2.54 -23.41 1.66
N LEU A 29 1.39 -23.14 2.28
CA LEU A 29 0.44 -24.19 2.67
C LEU A 29 -0.26 -24.80 1.44
N LYS A 30 -0.82 -23.94 0.58
CA LYS A 30 -1.52 -24.33 -0.65
C LYS A 30 -0.68 -25.25 -1.54
N THR A 31 0.61 -24.97 -1.66
CA THR A 31 1.54 -25.72 -2.52
C THR A 31 2.21 -26.90 -1.81
N GLY A 32 1.92 -27.14 -0.53
CA GLY A 32 2.56 -28.19 0.26
C GLY A 32 4.03 -27.91 0.60
N ALA A 33 4.52 -26.68 0.43
CA ALA A 33 5.90 -26.29 0.71
C ALA A 33 6.18 -26.04 2.21
N MET A 34 5.14 -25.84 3.04
CA MET A 34 5.28 -25.50 4.46
C MET A 34 6.15 -26.49 5.27
N PRO A 35 6.01 -27.83 5.15
CA PRO A 35 6.87 -28.76 5.88
C PRO A 35 8.37 -28.55 5.58
N ARG A 36 8.71 -28.25 4.32
CA ARG A 36 10.10 -28.00 3.90
C ARG A 36 10.64 -26.69 4.48
N ILE A 37 9.83 -25.63 4.45
CA ILE A 37 10.20 -24.31 4.98
C ILE A 37 10.40 -24.38 6.50
N ALA A 38 9.50 -25.07 7.21
CA ALA A 38 9.55 -25.22 8.66
C ALA A 38 10.56 -26.28 9.16
N ALA A 39 11.11 -27.14 8.29
CA ALA A 39 11.93 -28.29 8.67
C ALA A 39 13.12 -27.95 9.58
N LYS A 40 13.75 -26.78 9.38
CA LYS A 40 14.89 -26.30 10.19
C LYS A 40 14.49 -25.19 11.17
N GLY A 41 13.20 -25.05 11.43
CA GLY A 41 12.59 -23.96 12.20
C GLY A 41 12.25 -22.76 11.32
N LEU A 42 11.02 -22.26 11.50
CA LEU A 42 10.51 -21.04 10.89
C LEU A 42 10.11 -20.07 12.00
N VAL A 43 10.57 -18.82 11.88
CA VAL A 43 10.15 -17.70 12.74
C VAL A 43 9.44 -16.67 11.87
N VAL A 44 8.22 -16.32 12.25
CA VAL A 44 7.47 -15.18 11.70
C VAL A 44 7.66 -14.00 12.66
N ILE A 45 8.15 -12.87 12.17
CA ILE A 45 8.41 -11.67 12.97
C ILE A 45 7.54 -10.55 12.43
N ASP A 46 6.77 -9.89 13.29
CA ASP A 46 5.95 -8.75 12.91
C ASP A 46 6.00 -7.66 13.99
N ALA A 47 6.08 -6.40 13.54
CA ALA A 47 6.15 -5.24 14.43
C ALA A 47 4.81 -4.95 15.14
N SER A 48 3.70 -5.43 14.60
CA SER A 48 2.37 -5.34 15.20
C SER A 48 2.17 -6.36 16.30
N ASP A 49 1.37 -5.98 17.30
CA ASP A 49 0.85 -6.89 18.33
C ASP A 49 -0.13 -7.93 17.76
N ARG A 50 -0.73 -7.65 16.59
CA ARG A 50 -1.73 -8.46 15.91
C ARG A 50 -1.35 -8.68 14.44
N PRO A 51 -0.42 -9.61 14.17
CA PRO A 51 0.00 -9.92 12.81
C PRO A 51 -1.18 -10.41 11.97
N GLY A 52 -1.17 -10.11 10.67
CA GLY A 52 -2.11 -10.68 9.70
C GLY A 52 -2.65 -9.69 8.67
N ALA A 53 -3.40 -8.70 9.12
CA ALA A 53 -4.12 -7.77 8.22
C ALA A 53 -3.25 -6.61 7.72
N GLY A 54 -2.10 -6.36 8.35
CA GLY A 54 -1.37 -5.10 8.19
C GLY A 54 -2.28 -3.91 8.52
N VAL A 55 -2.17 -2.83 7.74
CA VAL A 55 -2.94 -1.58 7.94
C VAL A 55 -4.21 -1.51 7.09
N LEU A 56 -4.56 -2.56 6.34
CA LEU A 56 -5.67 -2.52 5.37
C LEU A 56 -6.99 -2.06 6.01
N GLY A 57 -7.30 -2.61 7.18
CA GLY A 57 -8.55 -2.33 7.90
C GLY A 57 -8.63 -0.93 8.51
N GLU A 58 -7.53 -0.18 8.53
CA GLU A 58 -7.50 1.17 9.10
C GLU A 58 -7.94 2.24 8.10
N TYR A 59 -7.88 1.95 6.80
CA TYR A 59 -8.29 2.90 5.77
C TYR A 59 -9.82 3.04 5.71
N ARG A 60 -10.30 4.29 5.73
CA ARG A 60 -11.71 4.65 5.71
C ARG A 60 -12.21 4.94 4.30
N ILE A 61 -11.94 4.00 3.39
CA ILE A 61 -12.32 4.08 1.97
C ILE A 61 -12.75 2.70 1.46
N THR A 62 -13.42 2.68 0.31
CA THR A 62 -13.75 1.42 -0.37
C THR A 62 -12.52 0.80 -1.04
N ALA A 63 -12.54 -0.53 -1.16
CA ALA A 63 -11.52 -1.28 -1.88
C ALA A 63 -11.46 -0.92 -3.37
N ASN A 64 -10.32 -1.22 -3.99
CA ASN A 64 -10.14 -1.22 -5.44
C ASN A 64 -10.43 -2.60 -6.07
N SER A 65 -11.08 -3.51 -5.34
CA SER A 65 -11.45 -4.87 -5.75
C SER A 65 -12.85 -5.20 -5.24
N VAL A 66 -13.58 -6.09 -5.93
CA VAL A 66 -14.88 -6.56 -5.43
C VAL A 66 -14.72 -7.51 -4.26
N GLY A 67 -15.78 -7.69 -3.46
CA GLY A 67 -15.80 -8.60 -2.32
C GLY A 67 -15.41 -10.03 -2.67
N ASP A 68 -15.82 -10.54 -3.83
CA ASP A 68 -15.52 -11.93 -4.22
C ASP A 68 -14.02 -12.18 -4.38
N VAL A 69 -13.21 -11.17 -4.76
CA VAL A 69 -11.74 -11.31 -4.87
C VAL A 69 -11.12 -11.60 -3.50
N PHE A 70 -11.65 -11.02 -2.42
CA PHE A 70 -11.16 -11.28 -1.06
C PHE A 70 -11.59 -12.65 -0.54
N ILE A 71 -12.74 -13.16 -0.99
CA ILE A 71 -13.25 -14.47 -0.58
C ILE A 71 -12.59 -15.58 -1.41
N ASP A 72 -12.27 -15.32 -2.67
CA ASP A 72 -11.75 -16.33 -3.58
C ASP A 72 -10.48 -17.00 -3.05
N CYS A 73 -9.56 -16.21 -2.48
CA CYS A 73 -8.34 -16.75 -1.88
C CYS A 73 -8.60 -17.61 -0.63
N LEU A 74 -9.74 -17.43 0.04
CA LEU A 74 -10.14 -18.18 1.23
C LEU A 74 -10.95 -19.44 0.89
N ARG A 75 -11.41 -19.59 -0.36
CA ARG A 75 -12.15 -20.77 -0.85
C ARG A 75 -11.24 -21.86 -1.40
N ASP A 76 -9.92 -21.70 -1.31
CA ASP A 76 -8.98 -22.67 -1.86
C ASP A 76 -9.16 -24.05 -1.20
N PRO A 77 -9.44 -25.12 -1.98
CA PRO A 77 -9.69 -26.45 -1.41
C PRO A 77 -8.56 -26.97 -0.52
N ALA A 78 -7.32 -26.59 -0.80
CA ALA A 78 -6.15 -27.01 -0.01
C ALA A 78 -6.13 -26.42 1.41
N LEU A 79 -6.91 -25.36 1.65
CA LEU A 79 -6.99 -24.65 2.93
C LEU A 79 -8.38 -24.74 3.57
N ARG A 80 -9.27 -25.58 3.04
CA ARG A 80 -10.66 -25.69 3.51
C ARG A 80 -10.74 -25.95 5.02
N GLU A 81 -9.94 -26.88 5.55
CA GLU A 81 -9.93 -27.20 6.98
C GLU A 81 -9.43 -26.02 7.85
N VAL A 82 -8.56 -25.18 7.30
CA VAL A 82 -8.04 -24.01 8.01
C VAL A 82 -9.07 -22.89 8.06
N PHE A 83 -9.85 -22.72 6.98
CA PHE A 83 -10.80 -21.62 6.83
C PHE A 83 -12.25 -21.97 7.13
N GLU A 84 -12.59 -23.24 7.38
CA GLU A 84 -13.93 -23.67 7.81
C GLU A 84 -14.52 -22.78 8.93
N PRO A 85 -13.76 -22.37 9.97
CA PRO A 85 -14.30 -21.50 11.01
C PRO A 85 -14.82 -20.14 10.51
N LEU A 86 -14.37 -19.65 9.35
CA LEU A 86 -14.84 -18.37 8.77
C LEU A 86 -16.29 -18.40 8.34
N GLU A 87 -16.91 -19.58 8.16
CA GLU A 87 -18.34 -19.68 7.88
C GLU A 87 -19.21 -19.11 9.02
N ASN A 88 -18.66 -19.01 10.22
CA ASN A 88 -19.31 -18.40 11.38
C ASN A 88 -18.94 -16.92 11.57
N SER A 89 -18.11 -16.35 10.70
CA SER A 89 -17.65 -14.96 10.80
C SER A 89 -18.66 -13.97 10.22
N ALA A 90 -19.03 -12.97 11.02
CA ALA A 90 -19.80 -11.83 10.55
C ALA A 90 -19.04 -10.98 9.50
N ALA A 91 -17.69 -10.97 9.56
CA ALA A 91 -16.88 -10.28 8.56
C ALA A 91 -16.94 -10.98 7.20
N TYR A 92 -16.85 -12.32 7.20
CA TYR A 92 -17.01 -13.14 5.99
C TYR A 92 -18.35 -12.86 5.29
N TRP A 93 -19.46 -12.91 6.04
CA TRP A 93 -20.79 -12.69 5.45
C TRP A 93 -21.01 -11.24 4.98
N ARG A 94 -20.41 -10.24 5.65
CA ARG A 94 -20.43 -8.85 5.16
C ARG A 94 -19.73 -8.67 3.83
N ILE A 95 -18.57 -9.31 3.64
CA ILE A 95 -17.86 -9.27 2.36
C ILE A 95 -18.61 -10.08 1.30
N LYS A 96 -19.20 -11.22 1.67
CA LYS A 96 -19.97 -12.07 0.75
C LYS A 96 -21.23 -11.39 0.24
N ALA A 97 -21.92 -10.63 1.09
CA ALA A 97 -23.04 -9.79 0.68
C ALA A 97 -22.64 -8.71 -0.34
N GLN A 98 -21.34 -8.38 -0.41
CA GLN A 98 -20.75 -7.39 -1.32
C GLN A 98 -19.92 -8.07 -2.42
N ALA A 99 -20.24 -9.31 -2.80
CA ALA A 99 -19.43 -10.10 -3.74
C ALA A 99 -19.15 -9.38 -5.07
N GLN A 100 -20.10 -8.59 -5.57
CA GLN A 100 -20.01 -7.87 -6.85
C GLN A 100 -19.79 -6.36 -6.69
N SER A 101 -19.51 -5.89 -5.47
CA SER A 101 -19.26 -4.47 -5.17
C SER A 101 -17.95 -4.30 -4.42
N ALA A 102 -17.38 -3.10 -4.42
CA ALA A 102 -16.20 -2.81 -3.63
C ALA A 102 -16.57 -2.62 -2.14
N PRO A 103 -16.13 -3.52 -1.24
CA PRO A 103 -16.42 -3.37 0.19
C PRO A 103 -15.60 -2.24 0.82
N GLN A 104 -16.00 -1.80 2.01
CA GLN A 104 -15.15 -0.95 2.84
C GLN A 104 -13.88 -1.70 3.22
N LEU A 105 -12.72 -1.03 3.15
CA LEU A 105 -11.45 -1.65 3.52
C LEU A 105 -11.41 -2.05 5.00
N SER A 106 -12.16 -1.39 5.87
CA SER A 106 -12.35 -1.81 7.26
C SER A 106 -12.98 -3.20 7.39
N ASP A 107 -13.97 -3.53 6.56
CA ASP A 107 -14.60 -4.86 6.55
C ASP A 107 -13.65 -5.91 5.98
N ALA A 108 -12.95 -5.58 4.89
CA ALA A 108 -11.99 -6.48 4.27
C ALA A 108 -10.81 -6.77 5.21
N GLY A 109 -10.29 -5.74 5.88
CA GLY A 109 -9.21 -5.87 6.86
C GLY A 109 -9.60 -6.75 8.05
N LEU A 110 -10.85 -6.68 8.52
CA LEU A 110 -11.34 -7.56 9.57
C LEU A 110 -11.37 -9.03 9.12
N LEU A 111 -11.92 -9.32 7.93
CA LEU A 111 -11.91 -10.67 7.37
C LEU A 111 -10.48 -11.21 7.19
N MET A 112 -9.57 -10.38 6.67
CA MET A 112 -8.17 -10.77 6.50
C MET A 112 -7.46 -11.02 7.84
N ALA A 113 -7.78 -10.27 8.90
CA ALA A 113 -7.26 -10.50 10.24
C ALA A 113 -7.70 -11.87 10.79
N GLU A 114 -8.98 -12.20 10.66
CA GLU A 114 -9.53 -13.48 11.09
C GLU A 114 -8.91 -14.65 10.31
N ALA A 115 -8.83 -14.54 8.99
CA ALA A 115 -8.19 -15.55 8.14
C ALA A 115 -6.71 -15.72 8.48
N ALA A 116 -5.98 -14.63 8.69
CA ALA A 116 -4.57 -14.69 9.04
C ALA A 116 -4.34 -15.36 10.39
N LYS A 117 -5.17 -15.05 11.38
CA LYS A 117 -5.13 -15.72 12.70
C LYS A 117 -5.26 -17.24 12.55
N LEU A 118 -6.25 -17.71 11.78
CA LEU A 118 -6.45 -19.15 11.54
C LEU A 118 -5.22 -19.81 10.92
N VAL A 119 -4.60 -19.16 9.93
CA VAL A 119 -3.37 -19.68 9.32
C VAL A 119 -2.19 -19.68 10.30
N LEU A 120 -1.98 -18.60 11.04
CA LEU A 120 -0.90 -18.51 12.02
C LEU A 120 -1.05 -19.57 13.12
N ASP A 121 -2.25 -19.73 13.67
CA ASP A 121 -2.57 -20.75 14.66
C ASP A 121 -2.33 -22.16 14.09
N HIS A 122 -2.79 -22.42 12.87
CA HIS A 122 -2.57 -23.70 12.18
C HIS A 122 -1.08 -24.02 12.00
N ILE A 123 -0.26 -23.06 11.54
CA ILE A 123 1.16 -23.34 11.30
C ILE A 123 1.97 -23.50 12.59
N VAL A 124 1.58 -22.77 13.64
CA VAL A 124 2.17 -22.93 14.98
C VAL A 124 1.89 -24.35 15.50
N GLN A 125 0.63 -24.79 15.45
CA GLN A 125 0.23 -26.09 15.96
C GLN A 125 0.79 -27.26 15.13
N ARG A 126 0.73 -27.16 13.79
CA ARG A 126 1.05 -28.28 12.90
C ARG A 126 2.53 -28.42 12.59
N TYR A 127 3.26 -27.30 12.52
CA TYR A 127 4.64 -27.25 12.06
C TYR A 127 5.61 -26.66 13.09
N GLY A 128 5.14 -26.28 14.28
CA GLY A 128 5.99 -25.74 15.35
C GLY A 128 6.59 -24.37 15.03
N VAL A 129 5.95 -23.61 14.12
CA VAL A 129 6.36 -22.25 13.76
C VAL A 129 6.32 -21.35 15.00
N LYS A 130 7.26 -20.42 15.11
CA LYS A 130 7.25 -19.37 16.15
C LYS A 130 6.77 -18.06 15.54
N VAL A 131 5.87 -17.38 16.23
CA VAL A 131 5.38 -16.05 15.84
C VAL A 131 5.81 -15.05 16.91
N TRP A 132 6.58 -14.05 16.50
CA TRP A 132 7.08 -12.97 17.35
C TRP A 132 6.38 -11.67 16.94
N SER A 133 5.28 -11.39 17.61
CA SER A 133 4.53 -10.12 17.49
C SER A 133 5.19 -9.01 18.31
N GLY A 134 4.87 -7.76 17.98
CA GLY A 134 5.45 -6.58 18.63
C GLY A 134 6.97 -6.48 18.48
N THR A 135 7.53 -7.14 17.46
CA THR A 135 8.97 -7.30 17.29
C THR A 135 9.41 -6.69 15.96
N THR A 136 10.30 -5.69 16.04
CA THR A 136 10.80 -4.95 14.88
C THR A 136 12.15 -5.50 14.45
N ILE A 137 12.34 -5.69 13.14
CA ILE A 137 13.65 -5.99 12.54
C ILE A 137 14.32 -4.65 12.24
N ASN A 138 15.42 -4.35 12.93
CA ASN A 138 16.11 -3.07 12.79
C ASN A 138 17.31 -3.15 11.83
N GLU A 139 18.01 -4.29 11.83
CA GLU A 139 19.18 -4.53 11.02
C GLU A 139 19.22 -5.97 10.51
N VAL A 140 19.76 -6.16 9.30
CA VAL A 140 20.06 -7.45 8.69
C VAL A 140 21.50 -7.39 8.18
N VAL A 141 22.32 -8.31 8.67
CA VAL A 141 23.69 -8.52 8.18
C VAL A 141 23.68 -9.78 7.31
N SER A 142 24.12 -9.65 6.05
CA SER A 142 24.32 -10.77 5.14
C SER A 142 25.74 -11.30 5.29
N ASP A 143 25.88 -12.56 5.66
CA ASP A 143 27.16 -13.24 5.90
C ASP A 143 27.17 -14.59 5.20
N GLY A 144 27.78 -14.64 4.01
CA GLY A 144 27.83 -15.83 3.15
C GLY A 144 26.43 -16.34 2.78
N ASP A 145 26.11 -17.56 3.21
CA ASP A 145 24.82 -18.23 3.01
C ASP A 145 23.83 -18.00 4.18
N THR A 146 24.14 -17.06 5.06
CA THR A 146 23.35 -16.75 6.25
C THR A 146 23.00 -15.27 6.37
N PHE A 147 21.93 -15.01 7.11
CA PHE A 147 21.51 -13.69 7.54
C PHE A 147 21.50 -13.64 9.06
N CYS A 148 22.04 -12.58 9.63
CA CYS A 148 21.94 -12.26 11.05
C CYS A 148 21.07 -11.02 11.23
N LEU A 149 19.91 -11.19 11.85
CA LEU A 149 18.96 -10.12 12.12
C LEU A 149 19.15 -9.60 13.54
N HIS A 150 19.09 -8.28 13.71
CA HIS A 150 18.94 -7.64 15.00
C HIS A 150 17.50 -7.17 15.17
N VAL A 151 16.85 -7.69 16.21
CA VAL A 151 15.43 -7.46 16.45
C VAL A 151 15.19 -6.90 17.84
N ASP A 152 14.26 -5.96 17.93
CA ASP A 152 13.81 -5.37 19.20
C ASP A 152 12.34 -5.76 19.40
N GLY A 153 12.06 -6.47 20.50
CA GLY A 153 10.70 -6.90 20.84
C GLY A 153 10.35 -6.67 22.31
N PRO A 154 9.20 -7.17 22.78
CA PRO A 154 8.70 -6.95 24.13
C PRO A 154 9.64 -7.48 25.23
N TYR A 155 10.50 -8.44 24.87
CA TYR A 155 11.47 -9.07 25.77
C TYR A 155 12.90 -8.55 25.59
N GLY A 156 13.05 -7.38 24.96
CA GLY A 156 14.34 -6.74 24.70
C GLY A 156 14.95 -7.09 23.35
N LYS A 157 16.24 -6.76 23.21
CA LYS A 157 17.00 -6.93 21.96
C LYS A 157 17.49 -8.36 21.81
N ARG A 158 17.39 -8.92 20.61
CA ARG A 158 17.83 -10.30 20.31
C ARG A 158 18.47 -10.39 18.93
N ARG A 159 19.26 -11.46 18.73
CA ARG A 159 19.82 -11.83 17.42
C ARG A 159 19.10 -13.06 16.86
N VAL A 160 18.84 -13.07 15.56
CA VAL A 160 18.32 -14.25 14.86
C VAL A 160 19.22 -14.59 13.70
N ARG A 161 19.78 -15.80 13.67
CA ARG A 161 20.53 -16.31 12.52
C ARG A 161 19.64 -17.25 11.71
N CYS A 162 19.57 -17.02 10.40
CA CYS A 162 18.83 -17.87 9.46
C CYS A 162 19.56 -18.03 8.12
N ARG A 163 19.15 -19.02 7.32
CA ARG A 163 19.68 -19.22 5.96
C ARG A 163 18.76 -18.65 4.87
N ALA A 164 17.48 -18.55 5.15
CA ALA A 164 16.49 -17.95 4.25
C ALA A 164 15.77 -16.81 4.95
N LEU A 165 15.63 -15.68 4.26
CA LEU A 165 14.96 -14.49 4.77
C LEU A 165 13.95 -13.99 3.75
N VAL A 166 12.72 -13.78 4.18
CA VAL A 166 11.66 -13.11 3.41
C VAL A 166 11.27 -11.83 4.15
N LEU A 167 11.30 -10.68 3.49
CA LEU A 167 10.94 -9.38 4.09
C LEU A 167 9.75 -8.75 3.36
N ASN A 168 8.66 -8.58 4.09
CA ASN A 168 7.41 -7.96 3.65
C ASN A 168 6.97 -6.90 4.66
N LEU A 169 7.83 -5.90 4.91
CA LEU A 169 7.67 -4.92 5.99
C LEU A 169 6.74 -3.75 5.65
N GLY A 170 6.06 -3.81 4.51
CA GLY A 170 5.15 -2.77 4.05
C GLY A 170 5.86 -1.56 3.44
N GLY A 171 5.13 -0.46 3.34
CA GLY A 171 5.62 0.78 2.77
C GLY A 171 5.21 1.99 3.60
N ARG A 172 5.93 3.09 3.43
CA ARG A 172 5.65 4.39 4.05
C ARG A 172 5.66 5.49 3.01
N GLN A 173 5.04 6.62 3.30
CA GLN A 173 5.19 7.82 2.47
C GLN A 173 6.22 8.73 3.11
N ASP A 174 7.33 8.96 2.41
CA ASP A 174 8.39 9.87 2.82
C ASP A 174 8.20 11.23 2.12
N PRO A 175 8.02 12.33 2.87
CA PRO A 175 7.93 13.67 2.29
C PRO A 175 9.15 14.06 1.44
N GLN A 176 10.36 13.59 1.78
CA GLN A 176 11.55 13.91 1.02
C GLN A 176 11.48 13.33 -0.40
N HIS A 177 10.92 12.13 -0.54
CA HIS A 177 10.71 11.51 -1.86
C HIS A 177 9.75 12.32 -2.73
N LEU A 178 8.72 12.94 -2.13
CA LEU A 178 7.84 13.86 -2.87
C LEU A 178 8.60 15.12 -3.32
N ILE A 179 9.39 15.71 -2.41
CA ILE A 179 10.19 16.91 -2.69
C ILE A 179 11.15 16.63 -3.86
N ASP A 180 11.93 15.54 -3.79
CA ASP A 180 12.90 15.18 -4.81
C ASP A 180 12.23 14.88 -6.16
N ALA A 181 11.09 14.17 -6.13
CA ALA A 181 10.34 13.85 -7.34
C ALA A 181 9.74 15.08 -8.03
N LEU A 182 9.34 16.11 -7.27
CA LEU A 182 8.86 17.38 -7.82
C LEU A 182 10.02 18.25 -8.30
N ALA A 183 11.13 18.31 -7.56
CA ALA A 183 12.34 19.00 -7.95
C ALA A 183 12.90 18.47 -9.27
N GLY A 184 12.90 17.13 -9.47
CA GLY A 184 13.28 16.49 -10.73
C GLY A 184 12.36 16.84 -11.92
N GLN A 185 11.19 17.43 -11.67
CA GLN A 185 10.28 17.97 -12.68
C GLN A 185 10.35 19.50 -12.80
N GLY A 186 11.30 20.15 -12.12
CA GLY A 186 11.42 21.61 -12.07
C GLY A 186 10.34 22.29 -11.24
N LEU A 187 9.70 21.56 -10.32
CA LEU A 187 8.64 22.08 -9.44
C LEU A 187 9.17 22.18 -8.01
N ALA A 188 9.56 23.39 -7.61
CA ALA A 188 10.03 23.65 -6.26
C ALA A 188 8.85 23.81 -5.27
N LEU A 189 9.04 23.34 -4.05
CA LEU A 189 8.12 23.57 -2.94
C LEU A 189 8.63 24.71 -2.04
N PRO A 190 7.73 25.49 -1.40
CA PRO A 190 8.13 26.40 -0.34
C PRO A 190 8.79 25.66 0.82
N GLY A 191 9.87 26.19 1.40
CA GLY A 191 10.65 25.51 2.45
C GLY A 191 9.89 25.23 3.76
N ASN A 192 8.73 25.86 3.97
CA ASN A 192 7.89 25.74 5.16
C ASN A 192 6.50 25.12 4.88
N VAL A 193 6.26 24.58 3.69
CA VAL A 193 4.95 24.01 3.35
C VAL A 193 4.67 22.76 4.19
N SER A 194 3.43 22.64 4.69
CA SER A 194 3.02 21.44 5.42
C SER A 194 2.76 20.30 4.43
N ILE A 195 3.55 19.23 4.50
CA ILE A 195 3.32 18.01 3.72
C ILE A 195 2.62 16.98 4.61
N GLN A 196 1.44 16.53 4.19
CA GLN A 196 0.66 15.50 4.86
C GLN A 196 0.64 14.21 4.03
N SER A 197 0.92 13.09 4.69
CA SER A 197 0.85 11.76 4.09
C SER A 197 -0.59 11.30 3.92
N ALA A 198 -1.01 10.94 2.70
CA ALA A 198 -2.32 10.35 2.45
C ALA A 198 -2.51 9.03 3.22
N ASP A 199 -1.44 8.27 3.45
CA ASP A 199 -1.48 7.05 4.25
C ASP A 199 -2.05 7.30 5.66
N ARG A 200 -1.65 8.41 6.28
CA ARG A 200 -2.18 8.85 7.58
C ARG A 200 -3.60 9.40 7.43
N LEU A 201 -3.83 10.28 6.46
CA LEU A 201 -5.11 10.98 6.31
C LEU A 201 -6.26 10.05 5.92
N LEU A 202 -6.02 9.02 5.11
CA LEU A 202 -7.04 8.04 4.71
C LEU A 202 -7.55 7.19 5.88
N ARG A 203 -6.85 7.19 7.03
CA ARG A 203 -7.29 6.50 8.26
C ARG A 203 -8.10 7.42 9.18
N MET A 204 -8.15 8.72 8.87
CA MET A 204 -8.83 9.72 9.69
C MET A 204 -10.31 9.83 9.37
N ASN A 205 -11.09 10.13 10.40
CA ASN A 205 -12.49 10.49 10.24
C ASN A 205 -12.65 11.98 9.85
N ALA A 206 -13.86 12.39 9.48
CA ALA A 206 -14.15 13.76 9.05
C ALA A 206 -13.87 14.83 10.12
N VAL A 207 -13.96 14.51 11.43
CA VAL A 207 -13.59 15.44 12.51
C VAL A 207 -12.07 15.65 12.52
N GLN A 208 -11.30 14.57 12.49
CA GLN A 208 -9.83 14.61 12.47
C GLN A 208 -9.30 15.32 11.22
N LEU A 209 -9.90 15.08 10.05
CA LEU A 209 -9.55 15.82 8.83
C LEU A 209 -9.82 17.33 9.00
N ARG A 210 -10.96 17.71 9.59
CA ARG A 210 -11.25 19.13 9.88
C ARG A 210 -10.25 19.75 10.85
N GLU A 211 -9.76 19.01 11.84
CA GLU A 211 -8.71 19.49 12.75
C GLU A 211 -7.38 19.72 12.00
N VAL A 212 -6.98 18.79 11.14
CA VAL A 212 -5.73 18.88 10.38
C VAL A 212 -5.76 20.05 9.37
N PHE A 213 -6.88 20.24 8.67
CA PHE A 213 -6.99 21.23 7.60
C PHE A 213 -7.63 22.56 8.03
N GLY A 214 -8.18 22.63 9.25
CA GLY A 214 -8.82 23.82 9.80
C GLY A 214 -7.95 25.09 9.74
N PRO A 215 -6.67 25.06 10.14
CA PRO A 215 -5.78 26.22 10.03
C PRO A 215 -5.62 26.71 8.59
N ALA A 216 -5.50 25.79 7.63
CA ALA A 216 -5.37 26.12 6.21
C ALA A 216 -6.65 26.78 5.68
N LEU A 217 -7.84 26.25 6.03
CA LEU A 217 -9.12 26.82 5.62
C LEU A 217 -9.36 28.20 6.22
N ALA A 218 -9.05 28.39 7.51
CA ALA A 218 -9.18 29.68 8.20
C ALA A 218 -8.30 30.76 7.54
N GLY A 219 -7.10 30.38 7.10
CA GLY A 219 -6.19 31.25 6.34
C GLY A 219 -6.54 31.40 4.86
N LYS A 220 -7.63 30.80 4.38
CA LYS A 220 -7.99 30.69 2.94
C LYS A 220 -6.85 30.10 2.09
N GLY A 221 -6.03 29.26 2.70
CA GLY A 221 -4.89 28.62 2.07
C GLY A 221 -5.30 27.52 1.11
N ARG A 222 -4.52 27.33 0.05
CA ARG A 222 -4.76 26.28 -0.94
C ARG A 222 -4.35 24.91 -0.39
N ILE A 223 -5.19 23.90 -0.65
CA ILE A 223 -4.86 22.49 -0.41
C ILE A 223 -4.57 21.84 -1.77
N THR A 224 -3.37 21.30 -1.92
CA THR A 224 -2.91 20.64 -3.15
C THR A 224 -2.63 19.17 -2.90
N ILE A 225 -3.18 18.30 -3.73
CA ILE A 225 -2.96 16.85 -3.68
C ILE A 225 -1.99 16.50 -4.80
N VAL A 226 -0.91 15.78 -4.50
CA VAL A 226 0.08 15.34 -5.49
C VAL A 226 0.01 13.83 -5.67
N GLY A 227 -0.55 13.40 -6.80
CA GLY A 227 -0.75 11.99 -7.14
C GLY A 227 -1.83 11.81 -8.20
N GLY A 228 -1.88 10.63 -8.82
CA GLY A 228 -2.83 10.33 -9.91
C GLY A 228 -3.45 8.93 -9.85
N SER A 229 -3.41 8.30 -8.67
CA SER A 229 -3.89 6.93 -8.43
C SER A 229 -5.06 6.92 -7.42
N HIS A 230 -5.53 5.73 -7.03
CA HIS A 230 -6.67 5.54 -6.14
C HIS A 230 -6.59 6.38 -4.85
N SER A 231 -5.43 6.45 -4.20
CA SER A 231 -5.26 7.24 -2.97
C SER A 231 -5.51 8.73 -3.20
N ALA A 232 -5.12 9.27 -4.36
CA ALA A 232 -5.33 10.68 -4.68
C ALA A 232 -6.82 11.02 -4.85
N PHE A 233 -7.56 10.18 -5.57
CA PHE A 233 -9.00 10.39 -5.78
C PHE A 233 -9.83 10.09 -4.53
N SER A 234 -9.37 9.16 -3.70
CA SER A 234 -9.98 8.93 -2.39
C SER A 234 -9.74 10.10 -1.44
N MET A 235 -8.55 10.71 -1.49
CA MET A 235 -8.25 11.94 -0.74
C MET A 235 -9.05 13.13 -1.24
N LEU A 236 -9.23 13.28 -2.57
CA LEU A 236 -10.11 14.31 -3.13
C LEU A 236 -11.50 14.20 -2.50
N GLU A 237 -12.12 13.02 -2.58
CA GLU A 237 -13.45 12.78 -2.03
C GLU A 237 -13.51 13.00 -0.52
N ASN A 238 -12.62 12.36 0.26
CA ASN A 238 -12.64 12.48 1.71
C ASN A 238 -12.47 13.93 2.19
N LEU A 239 -11.61 14.72 1.52
CA LEU A 239 -11.44 16.12 1.85
C LEU A 239 -12.65 16.96 1.42
N ALA A 240 -13.20 16.71 0.23
CA ALA A 240 -14.39 17.42 -0.22
C ALA A 240 -15.57 17.17 0.73
N ASP A 241 -15.88 15.90 1.02
CA ASP A 241 -16.97 15.52 1.92
C ASP A 241 -16.78 16.07 3.34
N ALA A 242 -15.56 16.02 3.88
CA ALA A 242 -15.29 16.46 5.25
C ALA A 242 -15.23 17.98 5.40
N LEU A 243 -14.78 18.71 4.37
CA LEU A 243 -14.41 20.11 4.47
C LEU A 243 -15.33 21.07 3.71
N GLU A 244 -16.24 20.58 2.85
CA GLU A 244 -17.21 21.43 2.13
C GLU A 244 -17.99 22.32 3.11
N PHE A 245 -18.56 21.72 4.16
CA PHE A 245 -19.29 22.46 5.20
C PHE A 245 -18.40 23.37 6.05
N ALA A 246 -17.08 23.16 6.01
CA ALA A 246 -16.09 24.02 6.65
C ALA A 246 -15.59 25.14 5.72
N GLY A 247 -16.18 25.29 4.53
CA GLY A 247 -15.89 26.37 3.59
C GLY A 247 -14.88 26.02 2.50
N LEU A 248 -14.50 24.74 2.34
CA LEU A 248 -13.68 24.31 1.20
C LEU A 248 -14.48 24.45 -0.10
N GLN A 249 -13.96 25.24 -1.04
CA GLN A 249 -14.61 25.45 -2.35
C GLN A 249 -13.86 24.82 -3.52
N GLU A 250 -12.54 24.65 -3.38
CA GLU A 250 -11.67 24.18 -4.46
C GLU A 250 -10.48 23.40 -3.91
N LEU A 251 -10.15 22.30 -4.57
CA LEU A 251 -8.91 21.54 -4.41
C LEU A 251 -8.07 21.63 -5.68
N THR A 252 -6.76 21.46 -5.53
CA THR A 252 -5.86 21.29 -6.67
C THR A 252 -5.28 19.89 -6.68
N LEU A 253 -5.30 19.20 -7.82
CA LEU A 253 -4.68 17.90 -8.05
C LEU A 253 -3.53 18.06 -9.06
N ILE A 254 -2.32 17.77 -8.64
CA ILE A 254 -1.14 17.74 -9.51
C ILE A 254 -0.75 16.28 -9.71
N HIS A 255 -0.64 15.87 -10.97
CA HIS A 255 -0.35 14.48 -11.30
C HIS A 255 0.69 14.39 -12.42
N ARG A 256 1.54 13.36 -12.35
CA ARG A 256 2.64 13.21 -13.31
C ARG A 256 2.13 12.86 -14.71
N SER A 257 1.41 11.75 -14.80
CA SER A 257 0.93 11.17 -16.07
C SER A 257 -0.58 11.26 -16.19
N ARG A 258 -1.10 11.00 -17.38
CA ARG A 258 -2.54 10.88 -17.65
C ARG A 258 -3.25 10.02 -16.60
N ILE A 259 -4.41 10.49 -16.12
CA ILE A 259 -5.29 9.72 -15.25
C ILE A 259 -5.91 8.55 -16.03
N ARG A 260 -5.66 7.34 -15.56
CA ARG A 260 -6.15 6.10 -16.17
C ARG A 260 -7.45 5.69 -15.50
N LEU A 261 -8.47 5.38 -16.29
CA LEU A 261 -9.76 4.90 -15.81
C LEU A 261 -9.92 3.43 -16.20
N PHE A 262 -10.31 2.58 -15.25
CA PHE A 262 -10.52 1.15 -15.51
C PHE A 262 -11.90 0.90 -16.13
N TYR A 263 -11.96 -0.03 -17.07
CA TYR A 263 -13.20 -0.55 -17.64
C TYR A 263 -13.09 -2.07 -17.81
N GLU A 264 -14.21 -2.78 -17.58
CA GLU A 264 -14.22 -4.24 -17.72
C GLU A 264 -14.09 -4.68 -19.18
N SER A 265 -14.46 -3.83 -20.13
CA SER A 265 -14.30 -4.09 -21.56
C SER A 265 -14.07 -2.81 -22.38
N VAL A 266 -13.65 -3.00 -23.63
CA VAL A 266 -13.51 -1.93 -24.63
C VAL A 266 -14.84 -1.25 -24.90
N GLU A 267 -15.92 -2.01 -25.01
CA GLU A 267 -17.27 -1.50 -25.28
C GLU A 267 -17.73 -0.57 -24.17
N GLN A 268 -17.46 -0.91 -22.90
CA GLN A 268 -17.77 -0.03 -21.77
C GLN A 268 -16.97 1.27 -21.80
N ALA A 269 -15.68 1.21 -22.16
CA ALA A 269 -14.85 2.40 -22.29
C ALA A 269 -15.35 3.33 -23.40
N GLN A 270 -15.72 2.76 -24.55
CA GLN A 270 -16.28 3.49 -25.68
C GLN A 270 -17.64 4.12 -25.35
N ALA A 271 -18.54 3.37 -24.69
CA ALA A 271 -19.84 3.87 -24.25
C ALA A 271 -19.71 5.04 -23.26
N ALA A 272 -18.65 5.06 -22.45
CA ALA A 272 -18.32 6.16 -21.55
C ALA A 272 -17.55 7.31 -22.22
N GLY A 273 -17.30 7.25 -23.54
CA GLY A 273 -16.50 8.25 -24.26
C GLY A 273 -15.03 8.32 -23.82
N TYR A 274 -14.52 7.26 -23.20
CA TYR A 274 -13.14 7.23 -22.71
C TYR A 274 -12.17 6.91 -23.85
N LEU A 275 -11.23 7.81 -24.09
CA LEU A 275 -10.15 7.60 -25.05
C LEU A 275 -9.09 6.68 -24.45
N PHE A 276 -8.64 5.65 -25.16
CA PHE A 276 -7.56 4.76 -24.72
C PHE A 276 -6.79 4.24 -25.93
N ASP A 277 -5.56 3.78 -25.69
CA ASP A 277 -4.75 3.12 -26.71
C ASP A 277 -5.07 1.62 -26.72
N ALA A 278 -5.59 1.10 -27.83
CA ALA A 278 -5.99 -0.30 -27.94
C ALA A 278 -4.83 -1.30 -27.84
N GLN A 279 -3.59 -0.88 -28.14
CA GLN A 279 -2.41 -1.74 -28.04
C GLN A 279 -1.79 -1.69 -26.64
N HIS A 280 -1.76 -0.51 -26.02
CA HIS A 280 -1.05 -0.31 -24.75
C HIS A 280 -1.94 -0.37 -23.51
N ASP A 281 -3.22 0.03 -23.63
CA ASP A 281 -4.12 0.15 -22.48
C ASP A 281 -5.07 -1.06 -22.34
N VAL A 282 -5.24 -1.88 -23.39
CA VAL A 282 -6.09 -3.10 -23.34
C VAL A 282 -5.25 -4.30 -22.94
N CYS A 283 -5.65 -4.99 -21.87
CA CYS A 283 -4.98 -6.22 -21.46
C CYS A 283 -5.26 -7.34 -22.49
N PRO A 284 -4.23 -7.91 -23.15
CA PRO A 284 -4.44 -8.91 -24.20
C PRO A 284 -5.05 -10.21 -23.68
N VAL A 285 -4.88 -10.51 -22.39
CA VAL A 285 -5.40 -11.73 -21.76
C VAL A 285 -6.86 -11.57 -21.33
N SER A 286 -7.25 -10.42 -20.81
CA SER A 286 -8.57 -10.25 -20.19
C SER A 286 -9.50 -9.30 -20.93
N GLY A 287 -9.05 -8.62 -21.99
CA GLY A 287 -9.83 -7.62 -22.72
C GLY A 287 -10.17 -6.34 -21.94
N ARG A 288 -9.64 -6.20 -20.71
CA ARG A 288 -9.94 -5.09 -19.80
C ARG A 288 -9.07 -3.89 -20.12
N VAL A 289 -9.63 -2.68 -20.04
CA VAL A 289 -8.90 -1.42 -20.25
C VAL A 289 -8.26 -0.96 -18.93
N ASN A 290 -6.99 -0.58 -18.96
CA ASN A 290 -6.20 -0.10 -17.83
C ASN A 290 -6.19 -1.07 -16.63
N ARG A 291 -6.15 -2.39 -16.87
CA ARG A 291 -6.27 -3.43 -15.83
C ARG A 291 -5.41 -3.18 -14.58
N SER A 292 -4.14 -2.82 -14.73
CA SER A 292 -3.18 -2.76 -13.61
C SER A 292 -3.03 -1.37 -12.97
N GLY A 293 -3.67 -0.33 -13.50
CA GLY A 293 -3.41 1.04 -13.03
C GLY A 293 -4.57 2.03 -13.21
N GLY A 294 -5.70 1.61 -13.76
CA GLY A 294 -6.89 2.45 -13.86
C GLY A 294 -7.61 2.58 -12.52
N LEU A 295 -8.19 3.75 -12.25
CA LEU A 295 -9.09 3.98 -11.13
C LEU A 295 -10.31 3.06 -11.23
N ARG A 296 -10.74 2.47 -10.11
CA ARG A 296 -11.83 1.49 -10.01
C ARG A 296 -12.89 1.95 -9.01
N TYR A 297 -14.12 1.45 -9.20
CA TYR A 297 -15.26 1.64 -8.29
C TYR A 297 -15.41 3.10 -7.85
N ARG A 298 -15.38 3.40 -6.54
CA ARG A 298 -15.60 4.76 -6.07
C ARG A 298 -14.59 5.77 -6.63
N ALA A 299 -13.31 5.39 -6.69
CA ALA A 299 -12.27 6.26 -7.26
C ALA A 299 -12.47 6.48 -8.77
N LEU A 300 -13.05 5.51 -9.49
CA LEU A 300 -13.43 5.67 -10.91
C LEU A 300 -14.54 6.72 -11.05
N ASP A 301 -15.56 6.67 -10.20
CA ASP A 301 -16.68 7.63 -10.23
C ASP A 301 -16.18 9.05 -9.97
N VAL A 302 -15.41 9.24 -8.90
CA VAL A 302 -14.81 10.54 -8.55
C VAL A 302 -13.87 11.02 -9.66
N GLY A 303 -13.08 10.10 -10.24
CA GLY A 303 -12.18 10.41 -11.34
C GLY A 303 -12.91 10.87 -12.61
N ARG A 304 -14.01 10.21 -12.98
CA ARG A 304 -14.86 10.62 -14.10
C ARG A 304 -15.44 12.01 -13.87
N GLU A 305 -15.99 12.25 -12.69
CA GLU A 305 -16.60 13.53 -12.36
C GLU A 305 -15.60 14.69 -12.36
N ALA A 306 -14.42 14.46 -11.79
CA ALA A 306 -13.31 15.42 -11.81
C ALA A 306 -12.88 15.75 -13.24
N LEU A 307 -12.75 14.73 -14.11
CA LEU A 307 -12.34 14.90 -15.51
C LEU A 307 -13.41 15.57 -16.38
N CYS A 308 -14.69 15.25 -16.16
CA CYS A 308 -15.77 15.74 -17.01
C CYS A 308 -16.32 17.11 -16.58
N SER A 309 -16.44 17.34 -15.26
CA SER A 309 -17.13 18.51 -14.71
C SER A 309 -16.25 19.43 -13.87
N GLY A 310 -15.03 18.99 -13.52
CA GLY A 310 -14.17 19.71 -12.59
C GLY A 310 -14.71 19.76 -11.17
N ARG A 311 -15.55 18.79 -10.78
CA ARG A 311 -16.09 18.64 -9.41
C ARG A 311 -15.63 17.35 -8.76
N VAL A 312 -15.66 17.32 -7.44
CA VAL A 312 -15.21 16.17 -6.65
C VAL A 312 -16.39 15.37 -6.14
N GLY A 313 -16.63 14.22 -6.77
CA GLY A 313 -17.71 13.34 -6.37
C GLY A 313 -19.03 14.11 -6.23
N LYS A 314 -19.84 13.75 -5.24
CA LYS A 314 -21.20 14.29 -5.08
C LYS A 314 -21.24 15.71 -4.47
N THR A 315 -20.09 16.34 -4.25
CA THR A 315 -19.97 17.62 -3.53
C THR A 315 -20.01 18.82 -4.47
N GLY A 316 -20.20 20.02 -3.91
CA GLY A 316 -20.02 21.30 -4.61
C GLY A 316 -18.56 21.72 -4.77
N VAL A 317 -17.59 20.98 -4.23
CA VAL A 317 -16.17 21.31 -4.26
C VAL A 317 -15.62 21.12 -5.67
N ARG A 318 -14.94 22.17 -6.20
CA ARG A 318 -14.27 22.12 -7.49
C ARG A 318 -12.89 21.48 -7.39
N VAL A 319 -12.40 20.93 -8.49
CA VAL A 319 -11.01 20.46 -8.60
C VAL A 319 -10.35 21.02 -9.84
N GLN A 320 -9.20 21.66 -9.65
CA GLN A 320 -8.28 22.01 -10.73
C GLN A 320 -7.23 20.91 -10.87
N MET A 321 -6.99 20.45 -12.10
CA MET A 321 -6.07 19.34 -12.35
C MET A 321 -4.95 19.76 -13.30
N PHE A 322 -3.71 19.48 -12.91
CA PHE A 322 -2.53 19.79 -13.71
C PHE A 322 -1.67 18.55 -13.94
N GLN A 323 -1.55 18.16 -15.21
CA GLN A 323 -0.64 17.09 -15.65
C GLN A 323 0.74 17.66 -15.95
N THR A 324 1.77 17.19 -15.26
CA THR A 324 3.13 17.76 -15.37
C THR A 324 3.97 17.12 -16.49
N LEU A 325 3.75 15.85 -16.83
CA LEU A 325 4.46 15.15 -17.90
C LEU A 325 3.48 14.78 -19.03
N GLY A 326 3.73 15.28 -20.24
CA GLY A 326 2.86 15.04 -21.40
C GLY A 326 1.46 15.67 -21.27
N GLY A 327 1.34 16.68 -20.40
CA GLY A 327 0.12 17.48 -20.24
C GLY A 327 -0.07 18.50 -21.35
N ARG A 328 -1.15 19.29 -21.28
CA ARG A 328 -1.37 20.38 -22.23
C ARG A 328 -0.25 21.43 -22.12
N PRO A 329 0.18 22.06 -23.23
CA PRO A 329 1.09 23.19 -23.17
C PRO A 329 0.56 24.24 -22.20
N GLY A 330 1.41 24.69 -21.27
CA GLY A 330 1.04 25.68 -20.26
C GLY A 330 0.43 25.12 -18.97
N TYR A 331 0.36 23.80 -18.73
CA TYR A 331 -0.06 23.25 -17.43
C TYR A 331 1.04 23.21 -16.37
N HIS A 332 2.30 23.26 -16.79
CA HIS A 332 3.45 23.21 -15.87
C HIS A 332 3.51 24.47 -14.98
N GLU A 333 3.32 25.65 -15.55
CA GLU A 333 3.38 26.92 -14.81
C GLU A 333 2.24 27.06 -13.77
N PRO A 334 0.96 26.80 -14.09
CA PRO A 334 -0.11 26.73 -13.08
C PRO A 334 0.14 25.69 -12.00
N ALA A 335 0.73 24.52 -12.32
CA ALA A 335 1.11 23.54 -11.31
C ALA A 335 2.17 24.10 -10.36
N ARG A 336 3.18 24.79 -10.91
CA ARG A 336 4.23 25.45 -10.13
C ARG A 336 3.66 26.52 -9.20
N LEU A 337 2.77 27.37 -9.71
CA LEU A 337 2.10 28.41 -8.92
C LEU A 337 1.21 27.81 -7.84
N ALA A 338 0.43 26.77 -8.15
CA ALA A 338 -0.40 26.09 -7.17
C ALA A 338 0.42 25.47 -6.04
N LEU A 339 1.58 24.87 -6.34
CA LEU A 339 2.50 24.36 -5.31
C LEU A 339 3.09 25.49 -4.46
N ALA A 340 3.48 26.61 -5.07
CA ALA A 340 4.03 27.76 -4.36
C ALA A 340 3.00 28.40 -3.40
N ASP A 341 1.73 28.44 -3.80
CA ASP A 341 0.63 29.03 -3.03
C ASP A 341 -0.04 28.04 -2.05
N SER A 342 0.46 26.80 -1.99
CA SER A 342 -0.13 25.76 -1.14
C SER A 342 0.15 26.02 0.34
N ALA A 343 -0.91 26.02 1.15
CA ALA A 343 -0.78 25.97 2.60
C ALA A 343 -0.50 24.54 3.08
N VAL A 344 -1.13 23.55 2.42
CA VAL A 344 -0.94 22.13 2.71
C VAL A 344 -0.83 21.34 1.41
N ILE A 345 0.15 20.44 1.35
CA ILE A 345 0.33 19.48 0.28
C ILE A 345 0.02 18.08 0.79
N VAL A 346 -0.85 17.35 0.11
CA VAL A 346 -1.18 15.97 0.41
C VAL A 346 -0.42 15.04 -0.52
N GLN A 347 0.49 14.24 0.03
CA GLN A 347 1.31 13.28 -0.70
C GLN A 347 0.48 12.04 -1.06
N CYS A 348 0.18 11.87 -2.34
CA CYS A 348 -0.46 10.68 -2.93
C CYS A 348 0.42 10.05 -4.02
N SER A 349 1.75 10.25 -3.96
CA SER A 349 2.71 9.89 -5.01
C SER A 349 3.26 8.45 -4.93
N GLY A 350 2.64 7.59 -4.13
CA GLY A 350 3.09 6.21 -3.89
C GLY A 350 3.75 6.02 -2.53
N TYR A 351 4.20 4.80 -2.28
CA TYR A 351 4.88 4.37 -1.05
C TYR A 351 6.34 4.03 -1.37
N GLN A 352 7.21 4.18 -0.38
CA GLN A 352 8.60 3.71 -0.37
C GLN A 352 8.66 2.46 0.53
N PRO A 353 9.46 1.45 0.19
CA PRO A 353 9.59 0.25 1.00
C PRO A 353 10.12 0.59 2.40
N VAL A 354 9.57 -0.05 3.42
CA VAL A 354 10.18 -0.04 4.76
C VAL A 354 11.28 -1.08 4.77
N LEU A 355 12.52 -0.65 5.00
CA LEU A 355 13.68 -1.52 5.05
C LEU A 355 14.38 -1.42 6.41
N PRO A 356 14.87 -2.54 6.97
CA PRO A 356 15.85 -2.47 8.03
C PRO A 356 17.16 -1.94 7.45
N THR A 357 18.10 -1.59 8.32
CA THR A 357 19.48 -1.35 7.89
C THR A 357 20.04 -2.66 7.31
N LEU A 358 20.54 -2.64 6.09
CA LEU A 358 21.14 -3.80 5.44
C LEU A 358 22.66 -3.62 5.37
N LYS A 359 23.41 -4.64 5.79
CA LYS A 359 24.89 -4.64 5.75
C LYS A 359 25.45 -5.97 5.25
N ASP A 360 26.66 -5.93 4.71
CA ASP A 360 27.47 -7.14 4.48
C ASP A 360 28.25 -7.55 5.75
N ALA A 361 29.04 -8.63 5.65
CA ALA A 361 29.81 -9.18 6.75
C ALA A 361 30.93 -8.22 7.23
N GLU A 362 31.42 -7.38 6.34
CA GLU A 362 32.43 -6.34 6.59
C GLU A 362 31.82 -5.08 7.22
N GLY A 363 30.49 -4.97 7.25
CA GLY A 363 29.74 -3.86 7.84
C GLY A 363 29.41 -2.73 6.87
N ASN A 364 29.69 -2.88 5.58
CA ASN A 364 29.31 -1.92 4.56
C ASN A 364 27.80 -1.95 4.33
N PHE A 365 27.20 -0.79 4.07
CA PHE A 365 25.77 -0.69 3.80
C PHE A 365 25.42 -1.29 2.43
N ILE A 366 24.36 -2.09 2.40
CA ILE A 366 23.79 -2.64 1.17
C ILE A 366 22.59 -1.77 0.76
N SER A 367 22.71 -1.11 -0.39
CA SER A 367 21.61 -0.38 -1.00
C SER A 367 20.89 -1.25 -2.02
N LEU A 368 19.56 -1.30 -1.94
CA LEU A 368 18.71 -2.01 -2.90
C LEU A 368 18.21 -1.05 -3.99
N ARG A 369 17.96 -1.58 -5.18
CA ARG A 369 17.37 -0.81 -6.28
C ARG A 369 15.88 -0.63 -6.06
N GLU A 370 15.41 0.57 -6.37
CA GLU A 370 14.00 0.91 -6.32
C GLU A 370 13.46 1.25 -7.70
N THR A 371 12.25 0.79 -8.00
CA THR A 371 11.52 1.07 -9.23
C THR A 371 10.05 1.29 -8.91
N LYS A 372 9.50 2.42 -9.38
CA LYS A 372 8.07 2.75 -9.29
C LYS A 372 7.45 2.62 -7.88
N GLY A 373 8.18 2.97 -6.82
CA GLY A 373 7.69 2.90 -5.44
C GLY A 373 7.74 1.50 -4.82
N GLY A 374 8.62 0.63 -5.31
CA GLY A 374 8.92 -0.67 -4.73
C GLY A 374 10.35 -1.08 -5.03
N LEU A 375 10.77 -2.25 -4.53
CA LEU A 375 12.09 -2.81 -4.82
C LEU A 375 12.10 -3.46 -6.19
N GLU A 376 13.21 -3.30 -6.91
CA GLU A 376 13.48 -4.09 -8.11
C GLU A 376 13.89 -5.49 -7.67
N SER A 377 13.17 -6.51 -8.14
CA SER A 377 13.45 -7.91 -7.84
C SER A 377 13.63 -8.72 -9.11
N ASP A 378 14.42 -9.80 -9.02
CA ASP A 378 14.51 -10.80 -10.06
C ASP A 378 13.25 -11.69 -10.15
N ALA A 379 13.26 -12.67 -11.06
CA ALA A 379 12.14 -13.60 -11.25
C ALA A 379 11.86 -14.51 -10.03
N CYS A 380 12.81 -14.61 -9.11
CA CYS A 380 12.68 -15.37 -7.87
C CYS A 380 12.20 -14.49 -6.69
N GLY A 381 12.04 -13.19 -6.91
CA GLY A 381 11.65 -12.22 -5.87
C GLY A 381 12.82 -11.70 -5.04
N CYS A 382 14.07 -12.01 -5.39
CA CYS A 382 15.25 -11.50 -4.69
C CYS A 382 15.51 -10.04 -5.12
N PRO A 383 15.69 -9.09 -4.17
CA PRO A 383 15.93 -7.71 -4.51
C PRO A 383 17.31 -7.52 -5.16
N LEU A 384 17.40 -6.64 -6.15
CA LEU A 384 18.65 -6.30 -6.82
C LEU A 384 19.40 -5.22 -6.05
N THR A 385 20.73 -5.37 -5.94
CA THR A 385 21.58 -4.35 -5.30
C THR A 385 21.87 -3.19 -6.25
N SER A 386 21.83 -1.98 -5.71
CA SER A 386 22.34 -0.79 -6.38
C SER A 386 23.85 -0.94 -6.44
N ARG A 387 24.43 -1.10 -7.65
CA ARG A 387 25.89 -1.03 -7.76
C ARG A 387 26.28 0.40 -7.40
N VAL A 388 27.10 0.56 -6.37
CA VAL A 388 27.89 1.78 -6.20
C VAL A 388 28.82 1.79 -7.41
N VAL A 389 28.56 2.70 -8.36
CA VAL A 389 29.60 3.07 -9.31
C VAL A 389 30.55 3.94 -8.50
N GLU A 390 31.72 3.39 -8.17
CA GLU A 390 32.84 4.17 -7.64
C GLU A 390 33.24 5.28 -8.61
#